data_AF-A0A7C0YWH9-F1
#
_entry.id   AF-A0A7C0YWH9-F1
#
_cell.length_a   1.000
_cell.length_b   1.000
_cell.length_c   1.000
_cell.angle_alpha   90.00
_cell.angle_beta   90.00
_cell.angle_gamma   90.00
#
_symmetry.space_group_name_H-M   'P 1'
#
loop_
_entity.id
_entity.type
_entity.pdbx_description
1 polymer ?
#
loop_
_entity_poly.entity_id
_entity_poly.type
_entity_poly.pdbx_seq_one_letter_code
_entity_poly.pdbx_strand_id
1 'polypeptide(L)'
;MRSKPLDGRAVVYVLLALSLSINAAFVASKLAGYPLEDRIASKLKSGFERIRGAEGKSLPPGRWERARDVHGRPSAAEEELLKSIGYASGTQRAPAKKGVTIYDPKLAYNGLNLYVSGHAPEAILMDMRGNVLHKWRLEAKRVWSDFKPPEGNESYHFWRRAYMYPNGDLIAIFDGIGLIKIDRDSNLIWAYDGRAHHDIFVADDGRIYTLTVEPKLLPEIDATRPVFEEFVVVLDESGRELKKVSIVKCLENSDYAPVLKRIRVEGQGDILHTNTVELLDGRLSHISPAFKKGNVLISIRYLDLVAVVDLDAERVEWALTGLWRWQHDPTILENGHMLVFDNLGLKSASRVIEIDPFTQEVYWEYAGTPDAPFFTESCGSNQRLPNGNTLITESEAGRAFEITPDKRIVWEFYNPHRAGEHDELIATLFDLVRLEPDFPTGWLSAR
;
A
#
# COMPACT_ATOMS: atom_id res chain seq x y z
N MET A 1 -22.77 9.79 46.71
CA MET A 1 -21.86 10.93 46.98
C MET A 1 -21.29 11.39 45.65
N ARG A 2 -21.56 12.63 45.24
CA ARG A 2 -21.08 13.20 43.97
C ARG A 2 -19.57 13.44 44.07
N SER A 3 -18.77 12.81 43.21
CA SER A 3 -17.35 13.15 43.05
C SER A 3 -17.26 14.53 42.40
N LYS A 4 -16.49 15.43 43.02
CA LYS A 4 -16.19 16.76 42.44
C LYS A 4 -15.25 16.59 41.24
N PRO A 5 -15.36 17.44 40.21
CA PRO A 5 -14.36 17.47 39.14
C PRO A 5 -13.01 17.96 39.69
N LEU A 6 -11.92 17.35 39.21
CA LEU A 6 -10.57 17.79 39.49
C LEU A 6 -10.33 19.17 38.86
N ASP A 7 -9.73 20.07 39.64
CA ASP A 7 -9.31 21.41 39.20
C ASP A 7 -8.29 21.29 38.05
N GLY A 8 -8.50 22.06 36.96
CA GLY A 8 -7.66 22.03 35.77
C GLY A 8 -6.18 22.32 36.03
N ARG A 9 -5.85 22.96 37.16
CA ARG A 9 -4.45 23.13 37.60
C ARG A 9 -3.83 21.82 38.08
N ALA A 10 -4.59 20.93 38.73
CA ALA A 10 -4.08 19.65 39.21
C ALA A 10 -3.73 18.69 38.06
N VAL A 11 -4.47 18.73 36.95
CA VAL A 11 -4.19 17.95 35.73
C VAL A 11 -2.89 18.40 35.07
N VAL A 12 -2.63 19.71 35.02
CA VAL A 12 -1.39 20.29 34.48
C VAL A 12 -0.17 19.86 35.32
N TYR A 13 -0.28 19.84 36.65
CA TYR A 13 0.81 19.38 37.53
C TYR A 13 1.09 17.88 37.38
N VAL A 14 0.06 17.05 37.18
CA VAL A 14 0.22 15.61 36.93
C VAL A 14 0.91 15.37 35.58
N LEU A 15 0.53 16.11 34.53
CA LEU A 15 1.16 16.01 33.20
C LEU A 15 2.61 16.53 33.20
N LEU A 16 2.90 17.61 33.91
CA LEU A 16 4.27 18.10 34.08
C LEU A 16 5.14 17.11 34.86
N ALA A 17 4.62 16.51 35.94
CA ALA A 17 5.32 15.49 36.71
C ALA A 17 5.59 14.21 35.89
N LEU A 18 4.65 13.80 35.04
CA LEU A 18 4.82 12.70 34.08
C LEU A 18 5.87 13.03 33.02
N SER A 19 5.89 14.24 32.47
CA SER A 19 6.89 14.66 31.47
C SER A 19 8.31 14.70 32.05
N LEU A 20 8.45 15.17 33.31
CA LEU A 20 9.73 15.19 34.02
C LEU A 20 10.23 13.78 34.36
N SER A 21 9.31 12.87 34.68
CA SER A 21 9.63 11.46 34.95
C SER A 21 10.04 10.70 33.67
N ILE A 22 9.43 11.03 32.53
CA ILE A 22 9.76 10.45 31.22
C ILE A 22 11.12 10.94 30.74
N ASN A 23 11.41 12.24 30.87
CA ASN A 23 12.72 12.79 30.53
C ASN A 23 13.84 12.24 31.43
N ALA A 24 13.58 12.05 32.73
CA ALA A 24 14.53 11.41 33.64
C ALA A 24 14.79 9.93 33.27
N ALA A 25 13.76 9.19 32.87
CA ALA A 25 13.88 7.81 32.42
C ALA A 25 14.64 7.69 31.07
N PHE A 26 14.44 8.63 30.16
CA PHE A 26 15.11 8.68 28.85
C PHE A 26 16.60 9.02 28.99
N VAL A 27 16.94 9.97 29.87
CA VAL A 27 18.34 10.31 30.20
C VAL A 27 19.02 9.14 30.92
N ALA A 28 18.32 8.44 31.81
CA ALA A 28 18.86 7.25 32.49
C ALA A 28 19.07 6.07 31.54
N SER A 29 18.20 5.85 30.54
CA SER A 29 18.38 4.75 29.56
C SER A 29 19.53 5.03 28.59
N LYS A 30 19.75 6.30 28.21
CA LYS A 30 20.90 6.73 27.38
C LYS A 30 22.25 6.54 28.09
N LEU A 31 22.28 6.66 29.42
CA LEU A 31 23.49 6.44 30.23
C LEU A 31 23.73 4.95 30.55
N ALA A 32 22.71 4.09 30.43
CA ALA A 32 22.77 2.67 30.82
C ALA A 32 22.80 1.66 29.65
N GLY A 33 22.64 2.10 28.39
CA GLY A 33 22.84 1.25 27.21
C GLY A 33 21.79 0.16 26.97
N TYR A 34 20.54 0.34 27.44
CA TYR A 34 19.43 -0.61 27.19
C TYR A 34 18.37 -0.02 26.23
N PRO A 35 17.83 -0.81 25.28
CA PRO A 35 16.77 -0.37 24.37
C PRO A 35 15.41 -0.41 25.08
N LEU A 36 14.97 0.73 25.60
CA LEU A 36 13.68 0.90 26.27
C LEU A 36 12.59 1.48 25.33
N GLU A 37 12.88 1.57 24.04
CA GLU A 37 12.13 2.39 23.07
C GLU A 37 10.76 1.76 22.72
N ASP A 38 10.66 0.44 22.59
CA ASP A 38 9.45 -0.20 22.04
C ASP A 38 8.29 -0.38 23.03
N ARG A 39 8.60 -0.65 24.31
CA ARG A 39 7.57 -0.88 25.35
C ARG A 39 6.92 0.40 25.86
N ILE A 40 7.63 1.53 25.79
CA ILE A 40 7.10 2.84 26.17
C ILE A 40 6.30 3.44 25.00
N ALA A 41 6.76 3.25 23.75
CA ALA A 41 6.04 3.70 22.57
C ALA A 41 4.64 3.06 22.43
N SER A 42 4.50 1.75 22.65
CA SER A 42 3.18 1.08 22.54
C SER A 42 2.21 1.43 23.68
N LYS A 43 2.74 1.64 24.90
CA LYS A 43 1.95 2.12 26.04
C LYS A 43 1.57 3.60 25.92
N LEU A 44 2.40 4.43 25.28
CA LEU A 44 2.04 5.81 24.96
C LEU A 44 0.99 5.85 23.85
N LYS A 45 1.12 5.05 22.78
CA LYS A 45 0.13 4.97 21.69
C LYS A 45 -1.27 4.57 22.20
N SER A 46 -1.35 3.53 23.03
CA SER A 46 -2.61 3.10 23.68
C SER A 46 -3.11 4.05 24.79
N GLY A 47 -2.20 4.75 25.47
CA GLY A 47 -2.53 5.79 26.45
C GLY A 47 -3.12 7.07 25.83
N PHE A 48 -2.65 7.46 24.64
CA PHE A 48 -3.13 8.63 23.90
C PHE A 48 -4.54 8.42 23.33
N GLU A 49 -4.91 7.21 22.94
CA GLU A 49 -6.28 6.91 22.45
C GLU A 49 -7.34 6.99 23.56
N ARG A 50 -6.96 6.69 24.81
CA ARG A 50 -7.86 6.81 25.97
C ARG A 50 -8.20 8.24 26.38
N ILE A 51 -7.47 9.25 25.89
CA ILE A 51 -7.70 10.68 26.18
C ILE A 51 -8.50 11.35 25.04
N ARG A 52 -8.66 10.72 23.87
CA ARG A 52 -9.48 11.21 22.72
C ARG A 52 -10.98 11.32 23.00
N GLY A 53 -11.45 10.92 24.18
CA GLY A 53 -12.87 10.85 24.56
C GLY A 53 -13.45 12.07 25.27
N ALA A 54 -12.77 13.21 25.31
CA ALA A 54 -13.31 14.44 25.88
C ALA A 54 -13.17 15.59 24.87
N GLU A 55 -14.29 15.91 24.22
CA GLU A 55 -14.50 17.08 23.34
C GLU A 55 -13.76 17.06 21.99
N GLY A 56 -14.27 16.28 21.02
CA GLY A 56 -13.87 16.32 19.60
C GLY A 56 -14.63 15.27 18.78
N LYS A 57 -15.03 15.57 17.53
CA LYS A 57 -15.67 14.57 16.66
C LYS A 57 -14.68 13.44 16.37
N SER A 58 -15.07 12.19 16.61
CA SER A 58 -14.26 11.02 16.22
C SER A 58 -14.03 11.00 14.71
N LEU A 59 -12.79 10.74 14.27
CA LEU A 59 -12.47 10.58 12.85
C LEU A 59 -13.31 9.44 12.22
N PRO A 60 -13.72 9.57 10.95
CA PRO A 60 -14.41 8.49 10.26
C PRO A 60 -13.47 7.27 10.11
N PRO A 61 -14.01 6.04 10.12
CA PRO A 61 -13.21 4.85 9.86
C PRO A 61 -12.50 4.91 8.51
N GLY A 62 -11.33 4.30 8.41
CA GLY A 62 -10.55 4.24 7.18
C GLY A 62 -9.09 4.67 7.37
N ARG A 63 -8.32 4.69 6.27
CA ARG A 63 -6.93 5.17 6.27
C ARG A 63 -6.85 6.60 5.75
N TRP A 64 -6.39 7.49 6.63
CA TRP A 64 -6.35 8.93 6.42
C TRP A 64 -4.96 9.48 6.72
N GLU A 65 -4.47 10.34 5.84
CA GLU A 65 -3.18 11.01 5.96
C GLU A 65 -3.40 12.52 6.10
N ARG A 66 -2.44 13.26 6.67
CA ARG A 66 -2.51 14.73 6.61
C ARG A 66 -2.40 15.20 5.17
N ALA A 67 -3.36 16.01 4.76
CA ALA A 67 -3.30 16.64 3.46
C ALA A 67 -2.19 17.72 3.49
N ARG A 68 -1.25 17.67 2.54
CA ARG A 68 -0.07 18.53 2.50
C ARG A 68 -0.07 19.37 1.23
N ASP A 69 0.21 20.67 1.37
CA ASP A 69 0.41 21.59 0.24
C ASP A 69 1.78 21.38 -0.41
N VAL A 70 2.76 20.98 0.41
CA VAL A 70 4.13 20.68 0.00
C VAL A 70 4.29 19.17 -0.06
N HIS A 71 4.42 18.64 -1.27
CA HIS A 71 4.80 17.25 -1.49
C HIS A 71 6.29 17.08 -1.14
N GLY A 72 6.71 15.90 -0.68
CA GLY A 72 8.07 15.67 -0.16
C GLY A 72 8.10 15.01 1.22
N ARG A 73 9.29 14.58 1.65
CA ARG A 73 9.47 13.99 2.98
C ARG A 73 9.22 15.07 4.06
N PRO A 74 8.37 14.82 5.07
CA PRO A 74 8.21 15.75 6.19
C PRO A 74 9.56 15.96 6.90
N SER A 75 9.81 17.18 7.35
CA SER A 75 10.90 17.46 8.28
C SER A 75 10.66 16.77 9.63
N ALA A 76 11.71 16.52 10.41
CA ALA A 76 11.59 15.92 11.75
C ALA A 76 10.68 16.75 12.68
N ALA A 77 10.65 18.07 12.52
CA ALA A 77 9.77 18.97 13.26
C ALA A 77 8.30 18.81 12.82
N GLU A 78 8.03 18.59 11.53
CA GLU A 78 6.69 18.27 11.04
C GLU A 78 6.25 16.87 11.48
N GLU A 79 7.15 15.88 11.52
CA GLU A 79 6.87 14.55 12.07
C GLU A 79 6.55 14.62 13.58
N GLU A 80 7.24 15.47 14.34
CA GLU A 80 6.98 15.68 15.76
C GLU A 80 5.69 16.47 16.00
N LEU A 81 5.37 17.42 15.11
CA LEU A 81 4.06 18.08 15.07
C LEU A 81 2.95 17.07 14.77
N LEU A 82 3.13 16.20 13.77
CA LEU A 82 2.27 15.06 13.40
C LEU A 82 2.00 14.11 14.58
N LYS A 83 3.01 13.90 15.43
CA LYS A 83 2.90 13.10 16.65
C LYS A 83 2.26 13.85 17.82
N SER A 84 2.17 15.19 17.78
CA SER A 84 1.78 16.05 18.91
C SER A 84 0.46 16.81 18.75
N ILE A 85 -0.35 16.56 17.71
CA ILE A 85 -1.68 17.20 17.51
C ILE A 85 -2.75 16.75 18.55
N GLY A 86 -2.34 16.42 19.77
CA GLY A 86 -3.20 16.59 20.94
C GLY A 86 -3.25 18.03 21.46
N TYR A 87 -2.29 18.91 21.08
CA TYR A 87 -2.11 20.20 21.77
C TYR A 87 -1.76 21.43 20.91
N ALA A 88 -1.54 21.31 19.60
CA ALA A 88 -1.25 22.47 18.77
C ALA A 88 -2.53 23.02 18.13
N SER A 89 -3.04 24.12 18.68
CA SER A 89 -4.07 25.01 18.10
C SER A 89 -3.55 25.79 16.88
N GLY A 90 -2.90 25.08 15.95
CA GLY A 90 -2.46 25.60 14.66
C GLY A 90 -3.44 25.15 13.58
N THR A 91 -4.31 26.06 13.14
CA THR A 91 -5.27 25.86 12.06
C THR A 91 -4.55 25.86 10.70
N GLN A 92 -4.06 24.70 10.26
CA GLN A 92 -3.70 24.50 8.86
C GLN A 92 -4.91 23.95 8.09
N ARG A 93 -5.38 24.74 7.13
CA ARG A 93 -6.45 24.35 6.20
C ARG A 93 -5.89 23.30 5.23
N ALA A 94 -6.71 22.34 4.84
CA ALA A 94 -6.34 21.37 3.81
C ALA A 94 -5.91 22.05 2.50
N PRO A 95 -5.05 21.41 1.69
CA PRO A 95 -4.80 21.80 0.31
C PRO A 95 -6.11 21.96 -0.45
N ALA A 96 -6.22 23.05 -1.21
CA ALA A 96 -7.42 23.36 -1.98
C ALA A 96 -7.71 22.33 -3.10
N LYS A 97 -6.71 21.54 -3.49
CA LYS A 97 -6.79 20.59 -4.61
C LYS A 97 -7.66 19.37 -4.25
N LYS A 98 -8.67 19.12 -5.08
CA LYS A 98 -9.58 17.96 -5.04
C LYS A 98 -9.98 17.60 -6.46
N GLY A 99 -10.16 16.31 -6.75
CA GLY A 99 -10.52 15.83 -8.09
C GLY A 99 -9.39 16.03 -9.10
N VAL A 100 -9.76 16.07 -10.39
CA VAL A 100 -8.81 16.29 -11.48
C VAL A 100 -8.40 17.77 -11.53
N THR A 101 -7.11 18.05 -11.38
CA THR A 101 -6.53 19.40 -11.34
C THR A 101 -5.74 19.74 -12.60
N ILE A 102 -5.23 18.73 -13.31
CA ILE A 102 -4.54 18.88 -14.60
C ILE A 102 -5.14 17.83 -15.55
N TYR A 103 -5.44 18.24 -16.78
CA TYR A 103 -5.79 17.33 -17.86
C TYR A 103 -5.51 17.99 -19.22
N ASP A 104 -4.44 17.56 -19.87
CA ASP A 104 -4.16 17.87 -21.28
C ASP A 104 -4.61 16.68 -22.15
N PRO A 105 -5.78 16.75 -22.81
CA PRO A 105 -6.32 15.63 -23.59
C PRO A 105 -5.49 15.28 -24.82
N LYS A 106 -4.54 16.13 -25.23
CA LYS A 106 -3.65 15.86 -26.38
C LYS A 106 -2.42 15.07 -25.98
N LEU A 107 -1.99 15.18 -24.73
CA LEU A 107 -0.77 14.54 -24.23
C LEU A 107 -1.06 13.37 -23.29
N ALA A 108 -2.15 13.44 -22.52
CA ALA A 108 -2.58 12.36 -21.64
C ALA A 108 -3.12 11.17 -22.45
N TYR A 109 -2.85 9.95 -21.98
CA TYR A 109 -3.40 8.72 -22.52
C TYR A 109 -4.86 8.58 -22.10
N ASN A 110 -5.77 9.06 -22.94
CA ASN A 110 -7.20 9.04 -22.62
C ASN A 110 -7.69 7.62 -22.33
N GLY A 111 -8.69 7.50 -21.47
CA GLY A 111 -9.22 6.22 -21.03
C GLY A 111 -10.16 6.39 -19.84
N LEU A 112 -10.29 5.33 -19.04
CA LEU A 112 -11.03 5.36 -17.77
C LEU A 112 -10.08 5.13 -16.61
N ASN A 113 -10.44 5.64 -15.44
CA ASN A 113 -9.65 5.47 -14.23
C ASN A 113 -10.44 4.65 -13.22
N LEU A 114 -9.90 3.52 -12.80
CA LEU A 114 -10.43 2.73 -11.68
C LEU A 114 -9.53 2.96 -10.48
N TYR A 115 -10.10 3.31 -9.32
CA TYR A 115 -9.31 3.48 -8.11
C TYR A 115 -10.01 2.94 -6.85
N VAL A 116 -9.18 2.61 -5.86
CA VAL A 116 -9.58 2.27 -4.50
C VAL A 116 -8.84 3.17 -3.51
N SER A 117 -9.48 3.51 -2.40
CA SER A 117 -8.86 4.38 -1.39
C SER A 117 -9.35 4.09 0.02
N GLY A 118 -8.61 4.61 1.00
CA GLY A 118 -8.81 4.31 2.42
C GLY A 118 -10.10 4.81 3.05
N HIS A 119 -10.97 5.53 2.32
CA HIS A 119 -12.19 6.11 2.89
C HIS A 119 -13.34 5.10 3.06
N ALA A 120 -13.35 4.01 2.28
CA ALA A 120 -14.44 3.05 2.27
C ALA A 120 -14.08 1.75 1.52
N PRO A 121 -14.82 0.64 1.74
CA PRO A 121 -14.64 -0.59 0.98
C PRO A 121 -15.40 -0.48 -0.35
N GLU A 122 -14.90 0.40 -1.20
CA GLU A 122 -15.46 0.71 -2.52
C GLU A 122 -14.38 0.91 -3.57
N ALA A 123 -14.74 0.62 -4.82
CA ALA A 123 -13.97 0.96 -6.01
C ALA A 123 -14.77 1.96 -6.84
N ILE A 124 -14.09 2.91 -7.46
CA ILE A 124 -14.70 4.00 -8.21
C ILE A 124 -14.14 3.99 -9.63
N LEU A 125 -15.04 3.89 -10.62
CA LEU A 125 -14.73 4.09 -12.02
C LEU A 125 -15.07 5.54 -12.41
N MET A 126 -14.12 6.26 -12.99
CA MET A 126 -14.30 7.65 -13.41
C MET A 126 -13.70 7.94 -14.78
N ASP A 127 -14.23 8.97 -15.45
CA ASP A 127 -13.65 9.48 -16.70
C ASP A 127 -12.39 10.35 -16.46
N MET A 128 -11.77 10.82 -17.55
CA MET A 128 -10.57 11.66 -17.49
C MET A 128 -10.78 13.04 -16.83
N ARG A 129 -12.03 13.48 -16.66
CA ARG A 129 -12.40 14.75 -16.01
C ARG A 129 -12.76 14.56 -14.54
N GLY A 130 -12.72 13.33 -14.03
CA GLY A 130 -13.08 12.99 -12.65
C GLY A 130 -14.58 12.81 -12.43
N ASN A 131 -15.39 12.68 -13.49
CA ASN A 131 -16.80 12.33 -13.34
C ASN A 131 -16.91 10.84 -13.01
N VAL A 132 -17.58 10.53 -11.90
CA VAL A 132 -17.85 9.14 -11.49
C VAL A 132 -18.85 8.51 -12.45
N LEU A 133 -18.46 7.40 -13.06
CA LEU A 133 -19.29 6.60 -13.95
C LEU A 133 -19.97 5.45 -13.21
N HIS A 134 -19.26 4.83 -12.25
CA HIS A 134 -19.78 3.70 -11.49
C HIS A 134 -19.06 3.53 -10.15
N LYS A 135 -19.72 2.84 -9.20
CA LYS A 135 -19.17 2.51 -7.89
C LYS A 135 -19.58 1.10 -7.48
N TRP A 136 -18.61 0.30 -7.07
CA TRP A 136 -18.84 -0.96 -6.37
C TRP A 136 -18.63 -0.76 -4.88
N ARG A 137 -19.44 -1.36 -4.03
CA ARG A 137 -19.27 -1.28 -2.58
C ARG A 137 -19.81 -2.50 -1.85
N LEU A 138 -18.98 -3.13 -1.04
CA LEU A 138 -19.39 -4.22 -0.17
C LEU A 138 -18.59 -4.17 1.13
N GLU A 139 -19.26 -4.19 2.28
CA GLU A 139 -18.60 -4.13 3.59
C GLU A 139 -18.15 -5.53 4.04
N ALA A 140 -16.98 -5.64 4.68
CA ALA A 140 -16.43 -6.92 5.16
C ALA A 140 -17.43 -7.73 5.99
N LYS A 141 -18.16 -7.08 6.90
CA LYS A 141 -19.17 -7.72 7.77
C LYS A 141 -20.36 -8.35 7.02
N ARG A 142 -20.61 -7.95 5.77
CA ARG A 142 -21.65 -8.55 4.91
C ARG A 142 -21.16 -9.83 4.24
N VAL A 143 -19.85 -10.04 4.20
CA VAL A 143 -19.18 -11.20 3.59
C VAL A 143 -18.83 -12.21 4.68
N TRP A 144 -18.14 -11.75 5.72
CA TRP A 144 -17.73 -12.56 6.86
C TRP A 144 -18.47 -12.09 8.12
N SER A 145 -19.62 -12.69 8.40
CA SER A 145 -20.51 -12.27 9.50
C SER A 145 -19.90 -12.46 10.89
N ASP A 146 -19.04 -13.45 11.05
CA ASP A 146 -18.37 -13.77 12.32
C ASP A 146 -17.01 -13.09 12.46
N PHE A 147 -16.62 -12.27 11.48
CA PHE A 147 -15.34 -11.56 11.47
C PHE A 147 -15.28 -10.56 12.62
N LYS A 148 -14.36 -10.82 13.55
CA LYS A 148 -13.95 -9.86 14.56
C LYS A 148 -12.65 -9.23 14.09
N PRO A 149 -12.62 -7.92 13.79
CA PRO A 149 -11.38 -7.28 13.38
C PRO A 149 -10.34 -7.46 14.50
N PRO A 150 -9.11 -7.88 14.15
CA PRO A 150 -8.00 -7.83 15.10
C PRO A 150 -7.89 -6.42 15.68
N GLU A 151 -7.60 -6.31 16.97
CA GLU A 151 -7.44 -5.01 17.64
C GLU A 151 -6.38 -4.17 16.89
N GLY A 152 -6.78 -3.00 16.40
CA GLY A 152 -5.93 -2.09 15.63
C GLY A 152 -5.80 -2.38 14.13
N ASN A 153 -6.49 -3.39 13.57
CA ASN A 153 -6.55 -3.58 12.11
C ASN A 153 -7.72 -2.77 11.53
N GLU A 154 -7.43 -1.71 10.80
CA GLU A 154 -8.44 -0.84 10.16
C GLU A 154 -8.77 -1.26 8.71
N SER A 155 -8.07 -2.25 8.16
CA SER A 155 -8.15 -2.63 6.74
C SER A 155 -9.50 -3.21 6.32
N TYR A 156 -10.35 -3.63 7.27
CA TYR A 156 -11.72 -4.05 6.97
C TYR A 156 -12.64 -2.88 6.56
N HIS A 157 -12.20 -1.64 6.73
CA HIS A 157 -12.94 -0.43 6.33
C HIS A 157 -12.67 0.00 4.89
N PHE A 158 -11.77 -0.64 4.16
CA PHE A 158 -11.44 -0.27 2.78
C PHE A 158 -10.97 -1.47 1.94
N TRP A 159 -10.88 -1.26 0.64
CA TRP A 159 -10.22 -2.21 -0.26
C TRP A 159 -8.80 -1.75 -0.56
N ARG A 160 -7.85 -2.69 -0.57
CA ARG A 160 -6.43 -2.41 -0.79
C ARG A 160 -6.04 -2.40 -2.27
N ARG A 161 -6.67 -3.26 -3.06
CA ARG A 161 -6.50 -3.38 -4.51
C ARG A 161 -7.79 -3.93 -5.12
N ALA A 162 -8.04 -3.58 -6.38
CA ALA A 162 -9.17 -4.09 -7.13
C ALA A 162 -8.82 -4.33 -8.60
N TYR A 163 -9.44 -5.33 -9.20
CA TYR A 163 -9.35 -5.65 -10.62
C TYR A 163 -10.76 -5.68 -11.21
N MET A 164 -10.98 -4.97 -12.32
CA MET A 164 -12.27 -4.95 -13.01
C MET A 164 -12.22 -5.84 -14.26
N TYR A 165 -13.22 -6.71 -14.40
CA TYR A 165 -13.44 -7.52 -15.58
C TYR A 165 -14.19 -6.75 -16.67
N PRO A 166 -14.05 -7.14 -17.96
CA PRO A 166 -14.79 -6.53 -19.07
C PRO A 166 -16.32 -6.54 -18.93
N ASN A 167 -16.88 -7.46 -18.14
CA ASN A 167 -18.33 -7.55 -17.89
C ASN A 167 -18.82 -6.63 -16.76
N GLY A 168 -17.91 -5.92 -16.07
CA GLY A 168 -18.21 -5.06 -14.92
C GLY A 168 -18.12 -5.76 -13.57
N ASP A 169 -17.79 -7.06 -13.53
CA ASP A 169 -17.46 -7.72 -12.27
C ASP A 169 -16.15 -7.18 -11.71
N LEU A 170 -15.98 -7.29 -10.40
CA LEU A 170 -14.81 -6.78 -9.69
C LEU A 170 -14.28 -7.84 -8.73
N ILE A 171 -12.95 -8.01 -8.68
CA ILE A 171 -12.29 -8.63 -7.53
C ILE A 171 -11.67 -7.53 -6.68
N ALA A 172 -11.76 -7.64 -5.36
CA ALA A 172 -11.12 -6.72 -4.42
C ALA A 172 -10.51 -7.43 -3.21
N ILE A 173 -9.41 -6.87 -2.68
CA ILE A 173 -8.76 -7.32 -1.43
C ILE A 173 -9.24 -6.50 -0.25
N PHE A 174 -9.64 -7.20 0.82
CA PHE A 174 -9.59 -6.69 2.19
C PHE A 174 -8.27 -7.13 2.83
N ASP A 175 -7.38 -6.17 3.09
CA ASP A 175 -5.99 -6.46 3.42
C ASP A 175 -5.84 -7.28 4.72
N GLY A 176 -5.20 -8.44 4.61
CA GLY A 176 -5.00 -9.39 5.70
C GLY A 176 -6.25 -10.20 6.09
N ILE A 177 -7.33 -10.09 5.31
CA ILE A 177 -8.63 -10.76 5.53
C ILE A 177 -8.92 -11.74 4.39
N GLY A 178 -9.01 -11.26 3.15
CA GLY A 178 -9.40 -12.11 2.03
C GLY A 178 -9.73 -11.36 0.75
N LEU A 179 -10.12 -12.13 -0.27
CA LEU A 179 -10.62 -11.60 -1.54
C LEU A 179 -12.14 -11.74 -1.62
N ILE A 180 -12.76 -10.86 -2.37
CA ILE A 180 -14.13 -10.99 -2.83
C ILE A 180 -14.18 -10.87 -4.35
N LYS A 181 -15.11 -11.58 -4.98
CA LYS A 181 -15.61 -11.25 -6.32
C LYS A 181 -17.06 -10.80 -6.22
N ILE A 182 -17.38 -9.69 -6.85
CA ILE A 182 -18.71 -9.09 -6.89
C ILE A 182 -19.11 -8.79 -8.32
N ASP A 183 -20.41 -8.80 -8.59
CA ASP A 183 -20.93 -8.33 -9.87
C ASP A 183 -20.92 -6.78 -9.94
N ARG A 184 -21.27 -6.27 -11.12
CA ARG A 184 -21.45 -4.83 -11.38
C ARG A 184 -22.48 -4.13 -10.49
N ASP A 185 -23.32 -4.86 -9.77
CA ASP A 185 -24.35 -4.32 -8.88
C ASP A 185 -23.96 -4.46 -7.40
N SER A 186 -22.69 -4.81 -7.13
CA SER A 186 -22.11 -5.06 -5.81
C SER A 186 -22.71 -6.26 -5.06
N ASN A 187 -23.30 -7.22 -5.78
CA ASN A 187 -23.69 -8.50 -5.19
C ASN A 187 -22.49 -9.43 -5.11
N LEU A 188 -22.36 -10.14 -3.99
CA LEU A 188 -21.31 -11.13 -3.79
C LEU A 188 -21.50 -12.32 -4.74
N ILE A 189 -20.46 -12.63 -5.52
CA ILE A 189 -20.38 -13.85 -6.33
C ILE A 189 -19.67 -14.94 -5.52
N TRP A 190 -18.48 -14.66 -5.00
CA TRP A 190 -17.75 -15.54 -4.09
C TRP A 190 -16.79 -14.75 -3.18
N ALA A 191 -16.35 -15.38 -2.10
CA ALA A 191 -15.32 -14.86 -1.20
C ALA A 191 -14.26 -15.93 -0.92
N TYR A 192 -13.02 -15.50 -0.74
CA TYR A 192 -11.89 -16.35 -0.37
C TYR A 192 -11.27 -15.85 0.95
N ASP A 193 -11.38 -16.67 2.00
CA ASP A 193 -10.96 -16.36 3.37
C ASP A 193 -9.51 -16.85 3.67
N GLY A 194 -8.58 -16.48 2.78
CA GLY A 194 -7.19 -16.90 2.88
C GLY A 194 -6.24 -15.84 3.43
N ARG A 195 -6.74 -14.77 4.08
CA ARG A 195 -5.92 -13.66 4.59
C ARG A 195 -5.08 -13.00 3.49
N ALA A 196 -5.69 -12.77 2.34
CA ALA A 196 -5.01 -12.15 1.22
C ALA A 196 -4.63 -10.70 1.51
N HIS A 197 -3.51 -10.25 0.94
CA HIS A 197 -2.97 -8.93 1.19
C HIS A 197 -2.29 -8.34 -0.04
N HIS A 198 -2.24 -7.01 -0.07
CA HIS A 198 -1.52 -6.16 -1.04
C HIS A 198 -1.94 -6.28 -2.51
N ASP A 199 -1.80 -7.43 -3.15
CA ASP A 199 -1.78 -7.55 -4.60
C ASP A 199 -2.56 -8.73 -5.19
N ILE A 200 -3.10 -8.52 -6.38
CA ILE A 200 -3.84 -9.48 -7.22
C ILE A 200 -3.36 -9.33 -8.66
N PHE A 201 -3.00 -10.44 -9.28
CA PHE A 201 -2.83 -10.53 -10.72
C PHE A 201 -3.84 -11.52 -11.31
N VAL A 202 -4.60 -11.09 -12.30
CA VAL A 202 -5.57 -11.94 -13.02
C VAL A 202 -5.00 -12.26 -14.39
N ALA A 203 -4.72 -13.54 -14.64
CA ALA A 203 -4.17 -14.01 -15.90
C ALA A 203 -5.26 -14.17 -16.98
N ASP A 204 -4.85 -14.17 -18.26
CA ASP A 204 -5.76 -14.32 -19.41
C ASP A 204 -6.56 -15.63 -19.40
N ASP A 205 -6.06 -16.67 -18.72
CA ASP A 205 -6.74 -17.96 -18.56
C ASP A 205 -7.64 -18.02 -17.32
N GLY A 206 -7.88 -16.86 -16.69
CA GLY A 206 -8.77 -16.70 -15.56
C GLY A 206 -8.18 -17.07 -14.20
N ARG A 207 -6.94 -17.59 -14.14
CA ARG A 207 -6.28 -17.82 -12.86
C ARG A 207 -5.97 -16.51 -12.15
N ILE A 208 -6.12 -16.54 -10.84
CA ILE A 208 -5.89 -15.38 -9.98
C ILE A 208 -4.69 -15.69 -9.08
N TYR A 209 -3.67 -14.85 -9.14
CA TYR A 209 -2.48 -14.91 -8.31
C TYR A 209 -2.60 -13.83 -7.24
N THR A 210 -2.37 -14.18 -5.98
CA THR A 210 -2.47 -13.27 -4.85
C THR A 210 -1.43 -13.61 -3.80
N LEU A 211 -1.17 -12.68 -2.89
CA LEU A 211 -0.36 -12.92 -1.70
C LEU A 211 -1.26 -13.22 -0.51
N THR A 212 -0.86 -14.18 0.35
CA THR A 212 -1.57 -14.54 1.58
C THR A 212 -0.60 -14.71 2.74
N VAL A 213 -1.13 -14.67 3.97
CA VAL A 213 -0.31 -14.76 5.17
C VAL A 213 -0.89 -15.73 6.20
N GLU A 214 -0.03 -16.50 6.87
CA GLU A 214 -0.39 -17.36 8.00
C GLU A 214 0.54 -17.12 9.21
N PRO A 215 0.00 -17.06 10.44
CA PRO A 215 0.82 -17.02 11.63
C PRO A 215 1.43 -18.40 11.88
N LYS A 216 2.76 -18.50 11.86
CA LYS A 216 3.50 -19.72 12.14
C LYS A 216 4.67 -19.48 13.08
N LEU A 217 4.97 -20.48 13.89
CA LEU A 217 6.24 -20.50 14.62
C LEU A 217 7.34 -20.99 13.67
N LEU A 218 8.26 -20.10 13.33
CA LEU A 218 9.45 -20.37 12.51
C LEU A 218 10.69 -20.18 13.39
N PRO A 219 11.14 -21.21 14.13
CA PRO A 219 12.17 -21.06 15.16
C PRO A 219 13.52 -20.53 14.65
N GLU A 220 13.82 -20.77 13.38
CA GLU A 220 14.98 -20.26 12.66
C GLU A 220 14.94 -18.74 12.43
N ILE A 221 13.77 -18.11 12.51
CA ILE A 221 13.57 -16.66 12.41
C ILE A 221 13.28 -16.05 13.79
N ASP A 222 12.29 -16.57 14.52
CA ASP A 222 11.94 -16.16 15.88
C ASP A 222 11.45 -17.37 16.68
N ALA A 223 12.29 -17.86 17.59
CA ALA A 223 11.96 -19.00 18.44
C ALA A 223 10.95 -18.69 19.55
N THR A 224 10.60 -17.41 19.76
CA THR A 224 9.84 -16.98 20.94
C THR A 224 8.38 -16.66 20.65
N ARG A 225 8.05 -16.29 19.41
CA ARG A 225 6.68 -15.94 19.02
C ARG A 225 6.40 -16.33 17.55
N PRO A 226 5.13 -16.54 17.19
CA PRO A 226 4.76 -16.69 15.79
C PRO A 226 5.14 -15.46 14.96
N VAL A 227 5.56 -15.72 13.73
CA VAL A 227 5.74 -14.75 12.65
C VAL A 227 4.68 -15.00 11.57
N PHE A 228 4.57 -14.06 10.64
CA PHE A 228 3.70 -14.14 9.48
C PHE A 228 4.46 -14.76 8.31
N GLU A 229 4.25 -16.04 8.05
CA GLU A 229 4.74 -16.68 6.84
C GLU A 229 3.85 -16.24 5.66
N GLU A 230 4.47 -15.80 4.57
CA GLU A 230 3.78 -15.30 3.38
C GLU A 230 3.87 -16.29 2.23
N PHE A 231 2.80 -16.32 1.41
CA PHE A 231 2.64 -17.28 0.33
C PHE A 231 2.18 -16.60 -0.96
N VAL A 232 2.66 -17.11 -2.08
CA VAL A 232 1.96 -16.94 -3.36
C VAL A 232 0.86 -17.99 -3.44
N VAL A 233 -0.37 -17.55 -3.68
CA VAL A 233 -1.54 -18.41 -3.87
C VAL A 233 -2.10 -18.24 -5.27
N VAL A 234 -2.47 -19.36 -5.88
CA VAL A 234 -3.15 -19.41 -7.18
C VAL A 234 -4.57 -19.92 -6.95
N LEU A 235 -5.57 -19.13 -7.38
CA LEU A 235 -6.98 -19.49 -7.39
C LEU A 235 -7.47 -19.71 -8.82
N ASP A 236 -8.51 -20.52 -8.99
CA ASP A 236 -9.32 -20.51 -10.21
C ASP A 236 -10.34 -19.35 -10.21
N GLU A 237 -11.04 -19.16 -11.33
CA GLU A 237 -12.04 -18.09 -11.51
C GLU A 237 -13.19 -18.12 -10.47
N SER A 238 -13.40 -19.26 -9.80
CA SER A 238 -14.43 -19.45 -8.76
C SER A 238 -13.93 -19.12 -7.35
N GLY A 239 -12.65 -18.71 -7.22
CA GLY A 239 -12.02 -18.40 -5.94
C GLY A 239 -11.52 -19.64 -5.19
N ARG A 240 -11.49 -20.81 -5.83
CA ARG A 240 -10.96 -22.04 -5.21
C ARG A 240 -9.45 -22.08 -5.34
N GLU A 241 -8.79 -22.38 -4.23
CA GLU A 241 -7.34 -22.54 -4.15
C GLU A 241 -6.87 -23.75 -4.98
N LEU A 242 -5.97 -23.48 -5.93
CA LEU A 242 -5.29 -24.47 -6.77
C LEU A 242 -3.89 -24.77 -6.25
N LYS A 243 -3.21 -23.75 -5.71
CA LYS A 243 -1.82 -23.85 -5.28
C LYS A 243 -1.50 -22.82 -4.20
N LYS A 244 -0.61 -23.17 -3.29
CA LYS A 244 -0.07 -22.30 -2.24
C LYS A 244 1.40 -22.62 -2.02
N VAL A 245 2.27 -21.62 -2.24
CA VAL A 245 3.72 -21.76 -2.19
C VAL A 245 4.31 -20.78 -1.19
N SER A 246 5.09 -21.28 -0.23
CA SER A 246 5.75 -20.44 0.78
C SER A 246 6.91 -19.66 0.17
N ILE A 247 6.92 -18.34 0.37
CA ILE A 247 7.99 -17.47 -0.12
C ILE A 247 9.28 -17.70 0.67
N VAL A 248 9.18 -17.92 2.00
CA VAL A 248 10.33 -18.24 2.85
C VAL A 248 11.00 -19.53 2.36
N LYS A 249 10.23 -20.60 2.14
CA LYS A 249 10.78 -21.86 1.63
C LYS A 249 11.37 -21.71 0.22
N CYS A 250 10.77 -20.89 -0.63
CA CYS A 250 11.34 -20.62 -1.95
C CYS A 250 12.72 -19.97 -1.87
N LEU A 251 12.91 -19.05 -0.92
CA LEU A 251 14.22 -18.45 -0.66
C LEU A 251 15.19 -19.49 -0.09
N GLU A 252 14.77 -20.30 0.88
CA GLU A 252 15.58 -21.38 1.47
C GLU A 252 16.07 -22.39 0.43
N ASN A 253 15.21 -22.76 -0.52
CA ASN A 253 15.48 -23.74 -1.58
C ASN A 253 16.25 -23.17 -2.79
N SER A 254 16.81 -21.97 -2.67
CA SER A 254 17.46 -21.26 -3.77
C SER A 254 18.89 -20.85 -3.45
N ASP A 255 19.62 -20.46 -4.50
CA ASP A 255 20.94 -19.84 -4.35
C ASP A 255 20.88 -18.47 -3.62
N TYR A 256 19.66 -17.94 -3.41
CA TYR A 256 19.39 -16.70 -2.70
C TYR A 256 19.10 -16.89 -1.21
N ALA A 257 19.13 -18.10 -0.66
CA ALA A 257 18.93 -18.37 0.77
C ALA A 257 19.71 -17.45 1.74
N PRO A 258 20.94 -16.97 1.45
CA PRO A 258 21.63 -16.03 2.32
C PRO A 258 20.88 -14.73 2.64
N VAL A 259 19.93 -14.29 1.81
CA VAL A 259 19.14 -13.07 2.09
C VAL A 259 18.25 -13.22 3.33
N LEU A 260 17.89 -14.45 3.72
CA LEU A 260 17.09 -14.71 4.92
C LEU A 260 17.79 -14.22 6.21
N LYS A 261 19.13 -14.14 6.21
CA LYS A 261 19.90 -13.58 7.34
C LYS A 261 19.65 -12.08 7.56
N ARG A 262 19.06 -11.39 6.57
CA ARG A 262 18.68 -9.98 6.65
C ARG A 262 17.28 -9.78 7.23
N ILE A 263 16.48 -10.84 7.39
CA ILE A 263 15.13 -10.75 7.96
C ILE A 263 15.19 -10.08 9.34
N ARG A 264 14.24 -9.18 9.57
CA ARG A 264 13.93 -8.57 10.85
C ARG A 264 12.45 -8.80 11.11
N VAL A 265 12.10 -9.12 12.34
CA VAL A 265 10.71 -9.32 12.73
C VAL A 265 10.12 -7.96 13.11
N GLU A 266 9.32 -7.41 12.21
CA GLU A 266 8.68 -6.11 12.38
C GLU A 266 7.30 -6.25 13.03
N GLY A 267 6.98 -5.30 13.91
CA GLY A 267 5.67 -5.21 14.57
C GLY A 267 5.15 -6.52 15.15
N GLN A 268 4.02 -7.00 14.61
CA GLN A 268 3.28 -8.17 15.06
C GLN A 268 3.81 -9.52 14.51
N GLY A 269 4.99 -9.53 13.87
CA GLY A 269 5.56 -10.76 13.30
C GLY A 269 5.75 -10.70 11.79
N ASP A 270 5.66 -9.52 11.17
CA ASP A 270 5.84 -9.33 9.73
C ASP A 270 7.34 -9.43 9.38
N ILE A 271 7.70 -10.25 8.40
CA ILE A 271 9.11 -10.64 8.13
C ILE A 271 9.57 -10.37 6.70
N LEU A 272 8.67 -10.37 5.73
CA LEU A 272 9.00 -10.15 4.31
C LEU A 272 8.30 -8.90 3.78
N HIS A 273 7.02 -8.74 4.12
CA HIS A 273 6.15 -7.68 3.63
C HIS A 273 6.14 -7.67 2.09
N THR A 274 5.82 -8.83 1.51
CA THR A 274 5.67 -9.00 0.07
C THR A 274 4.46 -8.20 -0.39
N ASN A 275 4.66 -7.33 -1.38
CA ASN A 275 3.67 -6.34 -1.78
C ASN A 275 3.30 -6.36 -3.26
N THR A 276 3.92 -7.25 -4.05
CA THR A 276 3.60 -7.41 -5.47
C THR A 276 3.66 -8.89 -5.88
N VAL A 277 2.76 -9.28 -6.78
CA VAL A 277 2.77 -10.54 -7.50
C VAL A 277 2.35 -10.31 -8.96
N GLU A 278 3.20 -10.67 -9.91
CA GLU A 278 2.92 -10.56 -11.36
C GLU A 278 3.28 -11.86 -12.06
N LEU A 279 2.38 -12.40 -12.89
CA LEU A 279 2.67 -13.58 -13.70
C LEU A 279 3.52 -13.19 -14.91
N LEU A 280 4.67 -13.83 -15.08
CA LEU A 280 5.49 -13.63 -16.26
C LEU A 280 4.91 -14.33 -17.48
N ASP A 281 4.94 -13.63 -18.62
CA ASP A 281 4.42 -14.10 -19.90
C ASP A 281 5.44 -14.89 -20.73
N GLY A 282 6.70 -14.93 -20.29
CA GLY A 282 7.80 -15.61 -20.97
C GLY A 282 8.62 -14.75 -21.93
N ARG A 283 8.34 -13.44 -22.07
CA ARG A 283 9.02 -12.59 -23.07
C ARG A 283 10.53 -12.53 -22.89
N LEU A 284 11.03 -12.62 -21.65
CA LEU A 284 12.45 -12.59 -21.33
C LEU A 284 13.10 -13.98 -21.20
N SER A 285 12.35 -15.06 -21.48
CA SER A 285 12.84 -16.45 -21.34
C SER A 285 14.06 -16.78 -22.21
N HIS A 286 14.21 -16.09 -23.33
CA HIS A 286 15.35 -16.23 -24.24
C HIS A 286 16.64 -15.58 -23.71
N ILE A 287 16.53 -14.65 -22.75
CA ILE A 287 17.66 -14.02 -22.06
C ILE A 287 17.97 -14.79 -20.77
N SER A 288 16.94 -15.12 -19.98
CA SER A 288 17.08 -15.89 -18.75
C SER A 288 15.94 -16.90 -18.59
N PRO A 289 16.24 -18.20 -18.41
CA PRO A 289 15.22 -19.21 -18.15
C PRO A 289 14.34 -18.93 -16.93
N ALA A 290 14.83 -18.14 -15.96
CA ALA A 290 14.05 -17.72 -14.79
C ALA A 290 12.79 -16.94 -15.20
N PHE A 291 12.82 -16.20 -16.32
CA PHE A 291 11.69 -15.41 -16.81
C PHE A 291 10.81 -16.19 -17.80
N LYS A 292 10.74 -17.52 -17.68
CA LYS A 292 9.80 -18.34 -18.44
C LYS A 292 8.35 -18.03 -18.07
N LYS A 293 7.43 -18.31 -19.00
CA LYS A 293 5.99 -18.20 -18.76
C LYS A 293 5.59 -19.08 -17.57
N GLY A 294 4.78 -18.55 -16.67
CA GLY A 294 4.28 -19.28 -15.50
C GLY A 294 5.05 -19.02 -14.20
N ASN A 295 6.29 -18.52 -14.29
CA ASN A 295 6.98 -18.00 -13.12
C ASN A 295 6.37 -16.65 -12.69
N VAL A 296 6.54 -16.29 -11.42
CA VAL A 296 5.96 -15.07 -10.87
C VAL A 296 7.04 -14.11 -10.40
N LEU A 297 6.90 -12.83 -10.76
CA LEU A 297 7.68 -11.73 -10.20
C LEU A 297 7.04 -11.29 -8.89
N ILE A 298 7.84 -11.13 -7.84
CA ILE A 298 7.40 -10.64 -6.54
C ILE A 298 8.32 -9.52 -6.04
N SER A 299 7.76 -8.65 -5.20
CA SER A 299 8.52 -7.62 -4.48
C SER A 299 8.41 -7.84 -2.99
N ILE A 300 9.56 -8.00 -2.33
CA ILE A 300 9.71 -8.20 -0.89
C ILE A 300 10.30 -6.92 -0.30
N ARG A 301 9.44 -6.14 0.39
CA ARG A 301 9.76 -4.78 0.84
C ARG A 301 10.89 -4.76 1.87
N TYR A 302 10.82 -5.59 2.91
CA TYR A 302 11.80 -5.51 4.02
C TYR A 302 13.19 -6.03 3.68
N LEU A 303 13.32 -6.79 2.58
CA LEU A 303 14.60 -7.25 2.06
C LEU A 303 15.11 -6.39 0.90
N ASP A 304 14.41 -5.33 0.53
CA ASP A 304 14.69 -4.53 -0.66
C ASP A 304 14.89 -5.40 -1.90
N LEU A 305 14.10 -6.47 -2.05
CA LEU A 305 14.34 -7.56 -2.99
C LEU A 305 13.19 -7.68 -3.99
N VAL A 306 13.52 -7.67 -5.28
CA VAL A 306 12.61 -8.14 -6.34
C VAL A 306 13.10 -9.51 -6.78
N ALA A 307 12.19 -10.47 -6.90
CA ALA A 307 12.53 -11.87 -7.14
C ALA A 307 11.57 -12.52 -8.14
N VAL A 308 12.06 -13.52 -8.86
CA VAL A 308 11.25 -14.40 -9.71
C VAL A 308 11.20 -15.78 -9.08
N VAL A 309 9.99 -16.28 -8.85
CA VAL A 309 9.72 -17.56 -8.20
C VAL A 309 9.20 -18.55 -9.24
N ASP A 310 9.81 -19.73 -9.28
CA ASP A 310 9.23 -20.89 -9.93
C ASP A 310 8.32 -21.60 -8.91
N LEU A 311 7.01 -21.51 -9.15
CA LEU A 311 6.02 -22.08 -8.25
C LEU A 311 6.02 -23.62 -8.29
N ASP A 312 6.44 -24.25 -9.38
CA ASP A 312 6.49 -25.72 -9.52
C ASP A 312 7.74 -26.29 -8.84
N ALA A 313 8.87 -25.61 -8.97
CA ALA A 313 10.10 -25.98 -8.27
C ALA A 313 10.16 -25.48 -6.82
N GLU A 314 9.21 -24.62 -6.40
CA GLU A 314 9.14 -23.98 -5.09
C GLU A 314 10.47 -23.35 -4.67
N ARG A 315 11.04 -22.54 -5.58
CA ARG A 315 12.31 -21.84 -5.37
C ARG A 315 12.39 -20.51 -6.11
N VAL A 316 13.21 -19.61 -5.59
CA VAL A 316 13.59 -18.39 -6.30
C VAL A 316 14.62 -18.73 -7.39
N GLU A 317 14.33 -18.36 -8.63
CA GLU A 317 15.18 -18.59 -9.81
C GLU A 317 16.01 -17.37 -10.20
N TRP A 318 15.55 -16.17 -9.81
CA TRP A 318 16.28 -14.93 -10.02
C TRP A 318 15.91 -13.92 -8.93
N ALA A 319 16.85 -13.08 -8.52
CA ALA A 319 16.58 -12.00 -7.59
C ALA A 319 17.58 -10.84 -7.75
N LEU A 320 17.10 -9.62 -7.47
CA LEU A 320 17.85 -8.38 -7.52
C LEU A 320 17.53 -7.50 -6.31
N THR A 321 18.54 -6.82 -5.77
CA THR A 321 18.46 -5.92 -4.60
C THR A 321 19.50 -4.81 -4.70
N GLY A 322 19.39 -3.78 -3.87
CA GLY A 322 20.42 -2.74 -3.69
C GLY A 322 20.26 -1.50 -4.57
N LEU A 323 19.42 -1.56 -5.61
CA LEU A 323 19.11 -0.39 -6.46
C LEU A 323 17.99 0.48 -5.88
N TRP A 324 17.18 -0.05 -4.97
CA TRP A 324 15.98 0.58 -4.40
C TRP A 324 15.89 0.30 -2.91
N ARG A 325 14.94 0.96 -2.24
CA ARG A 325 14.61 0.70 -0.85
C ARG A 325 13.11 0.75 -0.60
N TRP A 326 12.60 -0.33 -0.01
CA TRP A 326 11.19 -0.52 0.32
C TRP A 326 10.25 -0.39 -0.88
N GLN A 327 10.72 -0.90 -2.01
CA GLN A 327 10.08 -0.81 -3.32
C GLN A 327 8.71 -1.49 -3.38
N HIS A 328 7.90 -1.05 -4.34
CA HIS A 328 6.58 -1.56 -4.67
C HIS A 328 6.42 -1.71 -6.19
N ASP A 329 5.46 -2.56 -6.57
CA ASP A 329 4.86 -2.61 -7.91
C ASP A 329 5.90 -2.71 -9.05
N PRO A 330 6.92 -3.60 -8.97
CA PRO A 330 7.75 -3.88 -10.12
C PRO A 330 6.93 -4.57 -11.22
N THR A 331 7.15 -4.19 -12.47
CA THR A 331 6.48 -4.80 -13.63
C THR A 331 7.42 -4.92 -14.82
N ILE A 332 7.30 -5.98 -15.61
CA ILE A 332 8.09 -6.17 -16.82
C ILE A 332 7.39 -5.51 -18.00
N LEU A 333 8.05 -4.51 -18.59
CA LEU A 333 7.58 -3.76 -19.74
C LEU A 333 7.72 -4.55 -21.04
N GLU A 334 7.03 -4.13 -22.10
CA GLU A 334 7.05 -4.80 -23.42
C GLU A 334 8.45 -4.82 -24.05
N ASN A 335 9.24 -3.78 -23.80
CA ASN A 335 10.63 -3.68 -24.25
C ASN A 335 11.60 -4.58 -23.44
N GLY A 336 11.12 -5.26 -22.41
CA GLY A 336 11.92 -6.14 -21.56
C GLY A 336 12.60 -5.46 -20.38
N HIS A 337 12.45 -4.14 -20.24
CA HIS A 337 12.88 -3.43 -19.03
C HIS A 337 11.91 -3.71 -17.88
N MET A 338 12.35 -3.39 -16.67
CA MET A 338 11.54 -3.45 -15.46
C MET A 338 11.30 -2.04 -14.93
N LEU A 339 10.03 -1.69 -14.74
CA LEU A 339 9.62 -0.46 -14.05
C LEU A 339 9.45 -0.80 -12.57
N VAL A 340 9.92 0.06 -11.66
CA VAL A 340 9.84 -0.17 -10.20
C VAL A 340 9.49 1.14 -9.48
N PHE A 341 8.54 1.08 -8.54
CA PHE A 341 8.30 2.17 -7.59
C PHE A 341 9.25 2.02 -6.40
N ASP A 342 10.12 2.99 -6.19
CA ASP A 342 11.14 2.98 -5.15
C ASP A 342 10.79 4.04 -4.10
N ASN A 343 10.24 3.62 -2.96
CA ASN A 343 9.64 4.52 -1.97
C ASN A 343 10.66 5.42 -1.28
N LEU A 344 11.84 4.89 -0.97
CA LEU A 344 12.86 5.60 -0.20
C LEU A 344 14.13 5.88 -1.00
N GLY A 345 14.37 5.18 -2.11
CA GLY A 345 15.46 5.48 -3.04
C GLY A 345 16.82 5.83 -2.43
N LEU A 346 17.58 6.61 -3.20
CA LEU A 346 18.84 7.20 -2.76
C LEU A 346 18.53 8.53 -2.05
N LYS A 347 18.87 8.64 -0.77
CA LYS A 347 18.61 9.81 0.13
C LYS A 347 17.18 9.93 0.68
N SER A 348 16.42 8.85 0.77
CA SER A 348 15.09 8.83 1.42
C SER A 348 14.03 9.67 0.68
N ALA A 349 14.00 9.59 -0.65
CA ALA A 349 13.00 10.20 -1.52
C ALA A 349 12.39 9.15 -2.45
N SER A 350 11.11 9.31 -2.79
CA SER A 350 10.43 8.40 -3.69
C SER A 350 10.81 8.66 -5.15
N ARG A 351 10.92 7.60 -5.94
CA ARG A 351 11.12 7.66 -7.38
C ARG A 351 10.47 6.49 -8.09
N VAL A 352 10.24 6.61 -9.38
CA VAL A 352 9.96 5.50 -10.28
C VAL A 352 11.15 5.35 -11.22
N ILE A 353 11.68 4.13 -11.35
CA ILE A 353 12.84 3.83 -12.19
C ILE A 353 12.49 2.78 -13.24
N GLU A 354 13.01 2.95 -14.45
CA GLU A 354 13.01 1.96 -15.52
C GLU A 354 14.43 1.44 -15.68
N ILE A 355 14.61 0.13 -15.49
CA ILE A 355 15.93 -0.51 -15.50
C ILE A 355 15.97 -1.72 -16.43
N ASP A 356 17.16 -2.06 -16.91
CA ASP A 356 17.42 -3.41 -17.41
C ASP A 356 17.57 -4.37 -16.21
N PRO A 357 16.74 -5.43 -16.08
CA PRO A 357 16.85 -6.34 -14.95
C PRO A 357 18.15 -7.19 -14.97
N PHE A 358 18.85 -7.29 -16.09
CA PHE A 358 20.06 -8.10 -16.23
C PHE A 358 21.34 -7.26 -16.15
N THR A 359 21.39 -6.11 -16.84
CA THR A 359 22.56 -5.23 -16.84
C THR A 359 22.54 -4.19 -15.72
N GLN A 360 21.36 -3.97 -15.10
CA GLN A 360 21.12 -2.96 -14.07
C GLN A 360 21.29 -1.51 -14.56
N GLU A 361 21.33 -1.30 -15.88
CA GLU A 361 21.34 0.02 -16.48
C GLU A 361 20.00 0.72 -16.23
N VAL A 362 20.06 1.98 -15.77
CA VAL A 362 18.87 2.82 -15.54
C VAL A 362 18.62 3.65 -16.78
N TYR A 363 17.54 3.36 -17.51
CA TYR A 363 17.16 4.08 -18.73
C TYR A 363 16.34 5.33 -18.46
N TRP A 364 15.53 5.31 -17.40
CA TRP A 364 14.66 6.42 -17.05
C TRP A 364 14.39 6.45 -15.54
N GLU A 365 14.21 7.66 -15.01
CA GLU A 365 13.88 7.88 -13.60
C GLU A 365 13.01 9.13 -13.46
N TYR A 366 12.02 9.08 -12.56
CA TYR A 366 11.30 10.25 -12.07
C TYR A 366 11.25 10.28 -10.55
N ALA A 367 11.81 11.33 -9.94
CA ALA A 367 11.89 11.54 -8.49
C ALA A 367 11.18 12.84 -8.05
N GLY A 368 10.24 13.35 -8.86
CA GLY A 368 9.64 14.67 -8.69
C GLY A 368 10.52 15.82 -9.18
N THR A 369 9.98 17.03 -9.11
CA THR A 369 10.70 18.30 -9.38
C THR A 369 10.54 19.24 -8.19
N PRO A 370 11.31 20.34 -8.09
CA PRO A 370 11.09 21.34 -7.05
C PRO A 370 9.65 21.91 -7.03
N ASP A 371 9.03 22.06 -8.20
CA ASP A 371 7.67 22.61 -8.34
C ASP A 371 6.57 21.54 -8.21
N ALA A 372 6.90 20.28 -8.43
CA ALA A 372 6.01 19.13 -8.28
C ALA A 372 6.75 18.01 -7.55
N PRO A 373 6.98 18.16 -6.23
CA PRO A 373 7.67 17.14 -5.48
C PRO A 373 6.83 15.85 -5.39
N PHE A 374 7.52 14.76 -5.03
CA PHE A 374 6.98 13.41 -5.06
C PHE A 374 7.53 12.62 -3.88
N PHE A 375 6.64 12.16 -2.99
CA PHE A 375 7.02 11.33 -1.85
C PHE A 375 5.83 10.55 -1.27
N THR A 376 6.00 9.23 -1.15
CA THR A 376 5.16 8.35 -0.34
C THR A 376 6.07 7.31 0.33
N GLU A 377 6.05 7.24 1.65
CA GLU A 377 6.93 6.35 2.41
C GLU A 377 6.53 4.88 2.23
N SER A 378 5.22 4.63 2.10
CA SER A 378 4.64 3.31 1.86
C SER A 378 3.68 3.32 0.68
N CYS A 379 3.32 2.11 0.20
CA CYS A 379 2.45 1.91 -0.96
C CYS A 379 3.02 2.57 -2.22
N GLY A 380 2.16 3.06 -3.11
CA GLY A 380 2.54 3.54 -4.42
C GLY A 380 2.40 2.47 -5.50
N SER A 381 2.00 2.91 -6.69
CA SER A 381 1.88 2.09 -7.89
C SER A 381 2.33 2.87 -9.12
N ASN A 382 2.69 2.16 -10.18
CA ASN A 382 3.16 2.74 -11.42
C ASN A 382 2.66 1.90 -12.62
N GLN A 383 2.25 2.59 -13.68
CA GLN A 383 1.75 1.94 -14.90
C GLN A 383 2.34 2.65 -16.12
N ARG A 384 3.11 1.94 -16.93
CA ARG A 384 3.49 2.42 -18.27
C ARG A 384 2.26 2.36 -19.17
N LEU A 385 1.92 3.48 -19.79
CA LEU A 385 0.79 3.61 -20.70
C LEU A 385 1.25 3.42 -22.17
N PRO A 386 0.37 2.98 -23.08
CA PRO A 386 0.72 2.71 -24.48
C PRO A 386 1.30 3.89 -25.27
N ASN A 387 1.00 5.14 -24.89
CA ASN A 387 1.62 6.31 -25.50
C ASN A 387 3.04 6.64 -24.97
N GLY A 388 3.59 5.78 -24.10
CA GLY A 388 4.89 5.93 -23.48
C GLY A 388 4.90 6.73 -22.16
N ASN A 389 3.78 7.35 -21.79
CA ASN A 389 3.64 8.06 -20.50
C ASN A 389 3.61 7.06 -19.33
N THR A 390 3.89 7.53 -18.13
CA THR A 390 3.79 6.74 -16.90
C THR A 390 2.74 7.36 -15.98
N LEU A 391 1.74 6.57 -15.59
CA LEU A 391 0.82 6.91 -14.50
C LEU A 391 1.43 6.47 -13.17
N ILE A 392 1.39 7.35 -12.17
CA ILE A 392 1.98 7.12 -10.85
C ILE A 392 0.95 7.45 -9.77
N THR A 393 0.81 6.55 -8.79
CA THR A 393 0.02 6.79 -7.57
C THR A 393 0.93 7.15 -6.40
N GLU A 394 0.83 8.39 -5.92
CA GLU A 394 1.49 8.89 -4.70
C GLU A 394 0.52 8.70 -3.51
N SER A 395 0.52 7.48 -2.96
CA SER A 395 -0.57 6.99 -2.11
C SER A 395 -0.87 7.83 -0.88
N GLU A 396 0.15 8.18 -0.10
CA GLU A 396 -0.03 8.94 1.16
C GLU A 396 -0.39 10.41 0.91
N ALA A 397 -0.08 10.94 -0.28
CA ALA A 397 -0.54 12.25 -0.71
C ALA A 397 -1.98 12.23 -1.26
N GLY A 398 -2.59 11.04 -1.37
CA GLY A 398 -3.88 10.85 -2.00
C GLY A 398 -3.91 11.36 -3.44
N ARG A 399 -2.79 11.27 -4.16
CA ARG A 399 -2.60 11.87 -5.48
C ARG A 399 -2.22 10.80 -6.50
N ALA A 400 -2.72 10.95 -7.72
CA ALA A 400 -2.21 10.22 -8.87
C ALA A 400 -1.92 11.22 -9.99
N PHE A 401 -0.92 10.94 -10.81
CA PHE A 401 -0.55 11.82 -11.92
C PHE A 401 0.07 11.03 -13.07
N GLU A 402 -0.17 11.51 -14.28
CA GLU A 402 0.41 10.98 -15.51
C GLU A 402 1.52 11.90 -15.99
N ILE A 403 2.68 11.33 -16.28
CA ILE A 403 3.85 12.04 -16.77
C ILE A 403 4.31 11.52 -18.12
N THR A 404 4.72 12.44 -18.96
CA THR A 404 5.36 12.14 -20.25
C THR A 404 6.80 11.62 -20.08
N PRO A 405 7.41 11.02 -21.11
CA PRO A 405 8.82 10.63 -21.07
C PRO A 405 9.78 11.77 -20.74
N ASP A 406 9.46 13.00 -21.17
CA ASP A 406 10.19 14.23 -20.82
C ASP A 406 9.80 14.82 -19.45
N LYS A 407 9.10 14.04 -18.61
CA LYS A 407 8.80 14.29 -17.20
C LYS A 407 7.86 15.47 -16.95
N ARG A 408 6.92 15.72 -17.87
CA ARG A 408 5.86 16.73 -17.69
C ARG A 408 4.59 16.06 -17.20
N ILE A 409 3.99 16.61 -16.13
CA ILE A 409 2.67 16.17 -15.67
C ILE A 409 1.61 16.66 -16.66
N VAL A 410 0.85 15.74 -17.24
CA VAL A 410 -0.20 16.00 -18.24
C VAL A 410 -1.59 15.60 -17.78
N TRP A 411 -1.68 14.86 -16.68
CA TRP A 411 -2.92 14.61 -15.95
C TRP A 411 -2.62 14.51 -14.44
N GLU A 412 -3.49 15.04 -13.59
CA GLU A 412 -3.32 15.03 -12.13
C GLU A 412 -4.67 14.92 -11.45
N PHE A 413 -4.74 14.04 -10.45
CA PHE A 413 -5.90 13.80 -9.61
C PHE A 413 -5.52 13.80 -8.15
N TYR A 414 -6.32 14.48 -7.33
CA TYR A 414 -6.30 14.34 -5.88
C TYR A 414 -7.60 13.68 -5.43
N ASN A 415 -7.48 12.65 -4.60
CA ASN A 415 -8.60 12.00 -3.94
C ASN A 415 -9.55 13.08 -3.38
N PRO A 416 -10.86 13.07 -3.64
CA PRO A 416 -11.78 14.09 -3.14
C PRO A 416 -12.22 13.86 -1.68
N HIS A 417 -11.99 12.67 -1.13
CA HIS A 417 -12.42 12.32 0.23
C HIS A 417 -11.52 13.01 1.26
N ARG A 418 -12.15 13.82 2.13
CA ARG A 418 -11.51 14.56 3.22
C ARG A 418 -12.15 14.20 4.56
N ALA A 419 -11.38 14.36 5.64
CA ALA A 419 -11.83 14.20 7.01
C ALA A 419 -11.13 15.20 7.93
N GLY A 420 -11.54 15.26 9.19
CA GLY A 420 -11.05 16.25 10.17
C GLY A 420 -12.01 17.43 10.35
N GLU A 421 -11.71 18.32 11.30
CA GLU A 421 -12.58 19.47 11.60
C GLU A 421 -12.53 20.55 10.50
N HIS A 422 -11.46 20.57 9.72
CA HIS A 422 -11.12 21.55 8.70
C HIS A 422 -10.73 20.90 7.37
N ASP A 423 -11.23 19.69 7.10
CA ASP A 423 -10.87 18.85 5.94
C ASP A 423 -9.37 18.50 5.87
N GLU A 424 -8.61 18.66 6.97
CA GLU A 424 -7.15 18.57 7.01
C GLU A 424 -6.57 17.18 6.73
N LEU A 425 -7.42 16.16 6.61
CA LEU A 425 -7.03 14.80 6.25
C LEU A 425 -7.52 14.44 4.84
N ILE A 426 -6.70 13.66 4.14
CA ILE A 426 -7.00 13.08 2.83
C ILE A 426 -6.96 11.55 2.93
N ALA A 427 -7.90 10.86 2.28
CA ALA A 427 -7.86 9.40 2.25
C ALA A 427 -6.68 8.90 1.41
N THR A 428 -5.95 7.91 1.91
CA THR A 428 -4.85 7.25 1.18
C THR A 428 -5.38 6.71 -0.15
N LEU A 429 -4.71 7.04 -1.27
CA LEU A 429 -5.04 6.48 -2.58
C LEU A 429 -4.21 5.21 -2.79
N PHE A 430 -4.82 4.04 -2.64
CA PHE A 430 -4.07 2.79 -2.62
C PHE A 430 -3.62 2.34 -4.00
N ASP A 431 -4.50 2.49 -4.98
CA ASP A 431 -4.22 2.19 -6.37
C ASP A 431 -5.14 3.00 -7.28
N LEU A 432 -4.61 3.40 -8.43
CA LEU A 432 -5.36 3.98 -9.54
C LEU A 432 -4.77 3.44 -10.84
N VAL A 433 -5.59 2.74 -11.60
CA VAL A 433 -5.20 2.17 -12.91
C VAL A 433 -5.92 2.91 -14.03
N ARG A 434 -5.20 3.16 -15.13
CA ARG A 434 -5.76 3.65 -16.39
C ARG A 434 -6.14 2.45 -17.24
N LEU A 435 -7.42 2.37 -17.56
CA LEU A 435 -7.99 1.44 -18.51
C LEU A 435 -7.98 2.08 -19.90
N GLU A 436 -7.78 1.26 -20.92
CA GLU A 436 -7.71 1.71 -22.31
C GLU A 436 -9.03 2.37 -22.78
N PRO A 437 -8.99 3.28 -23.77
CA PRO A 437 -10.18 3.95 -24.30
C PRO A 437 -11.31 3.01 -24.73
N ASP A 438 -10.96 1.82 -25.20
CA ASP A 438 -11.86 0.79 -25.72
C ASP A 438 -12.20 -0.29 -24.69
N PHE A 439 -11.81 -0.11 -23.42
CA PHE A 439 -12.19 -1.03 -22.35
C PHE A 439 -13.72 -1.25 -22.34
N PRO A 440 -14.21 -2.50 -22.34
CA PRO A 440 -15.63 -2.78 -22.46
C PRO A 440 -16.46 -2.16 -21.31
N THR A 441 -17.41 -1.31 -21.70
CA THR A 441 -18.27 -0.55 -20.77
C THR A 441 -19.76 -0.63 -21.09
N GLY A 442 -20.17 -1.48 -22.02
CA GLY A 442 -21.59 -1.65 -22.39
C GLY A 442 -22.50 -2.04 -21.22
N TRP A 443 -21.93 -2.61 -20.16
CA TRP A 443 -22.62 -2.95 -18.92
C TRP A 443 -23.03 -1.72 -18.08
N LEU A 444 -22.39 -0.55 -18.26
CA LEU A 444 -22.74 0.68 -17.53
C LEU A 444 -24.17 1.17 -17.84
N SER A 445 -24.63 0.94 -19.07
CA SER A 445 -25.94 1.39 -19.58
C SER A 445 -27.07 0.38 -19.39
N ALA A 446 -26.76 -0.86 -19.02
CA ALA A 446 -27.73 -1.94 -18.89
C ALA A 446 -28.36 -1.92 -17.48
N ARG A 447 -29.29 -0.97 -17.25
CA ARG A 447 -30.13 -0.92 -16.04
C ARG A 447 -31.48 -1.57 -16.24
#